data_AF-A0A8X7MMN0-F1
#
_entry.id   AF-A0A8X7MMN0-F1
#
_cell.length_a   1.000
_cell.length_b   1.000
_cell.length_c   1.000
_cell.angle_alpha   90.00
_cell.angle_beta   90.00
_cell.angle_gamma   90.00
#
_symmetry.space_group_name_H-M   'P 1'
#
loop_
_entity.id
_entity.type
_entity.pdbx_description
1 polymer ?
#
loop_
_entity_poly.entity_id
_entity_poly.type
_entity_poly.pdbx_seq_one_letter_code
_entity_poly.pdbx_strand_id
1 'polypeptide(L)'
;MSYTAFRTAGRKIVAIGRNFADHAKELNNAVPTEPFFFLKPTTAYIDSGGIVEIPKGVIVHHEVELGVVIGREARDISRKDALRYVGGYALSIDMTARNLQDQAKGKGLPWSAAKGFDTFNPVGPFMYKTAIADPHNIRLWLKVNQQMKQDGNTADMI
;
A
#
# COMPACT_ATOMS: atom_id res chain seq x y z
N MET A 1 1.12 23.71 -2.96
CA MET A 1 0.67 22.61 -3.83
C MET A 1 -0.42 21.86 -3.12
N SER A 2 -1.52 21.55 -3.81
CA SER A 2 -2.60 20.76 -3.21
C SER A 2 -2.17 19.29 -3.16
N TYR A 3 -2.04 18.72 -1.95
CA TYR A 3 -1.75 17.28 -1.77
C TYR A 3 -2.88 16.37 -2.29
N THR A 4 -4.01 16.94 -2.72
CA THR A 4 -5.08 16.23 -3.42
C THR A 4 -4.66 15.68 -4.79
N ALA A 5 -3.62 16.28 -5.40
CA ALA A 5 -3.03 15.85 -6.68
C ALA A 5 -1.85 14.88 -6.50
N PHE A 6 -1.78 14.14 -5.37
CA PHE A 6 -0.64 13.27 -5.05
C PHE A 6 -0.32 12.22 -6.13
N ARG A 7 -1.29 11.84 -6.95
CA ARG A 7 -1.11 10.84 -8.02
C ARG A 7 -0.21 11.35 -9.16
N THR A 8 -0.33 12.64 -9.49
CA THR A 8 0.44 13.27 -10.57
C THR A 8 1.64 14.09 -10.07
N ALA A 9 1.58 14.59 -8.83
CA ALA A 9 2.64 15.41 -8.23
C ALA A 9 3.48 14.66 -7.18
N GLY A 10 3.01 13.50 -6.72
CA GLY A 10 3.75 12.67 -5.77
C GLY A 10 5.06 12.18 -6.37
N ARG A 11 6.10 12.09 -5.53
CA ARG A 11 7.47 11.76 -6.00
C ARG A 11 7.90 10.35 -5.65
N LYS A 12 7.21 9.69 -4.73
CA LYS A 12 7.51 8.32 -4.28
C LYS A 12 6.29 7.69 -3.63
N ILE A 13 6.26 6.37 -3.64
CA ILE A 13 5.35 5.54 -2.86
C ILE A 13 6.22 4.72 -1.93
N VAL A 14 5.99 4.82 -0.63
CA VAL A 14 6.65 4.02 0.39
C VAL A 14 5.61 3.07 0.95
N ALA A 15 5.87 1.77 0.88
CA ALA A 15 4.98 0.73 1.36
C ALA A 15 5.64 -0.03 2.52
N ILE A 16 4.80 -0.53 3.43
CA ILE A 16 5.19 -1.30 4.60
C ILE A 16 4.69 -2.72 4.37
N GLY A 17 5.54 -3.72 4.57
CA GLY A 17 5.07 -5.10 4.52
C GLY A 17 4.94 -5.73 5.90
N ARG A 18 4.09 -6.77 5.99
CA ARG A 18 3.80 -7.53 7.21
C ARG A 18 3.29 -6.68 8.38
N ASN A 19 2.48 -5.66 8.08
CA ASN A 19 1.91 -4.78 9.09
C ASN A 19 0.59 -5.28 9.70
N PHE A 20 0.09 -6.45 9.27
CA PHE A 20 -1.10 -7.10 9.81
C PHE A 20 -0.74 -8.52 10.27
N ALA A 21 -1.05 -8.84 11.53
CA ALA A 21 -0.66 -10.11 12.14
C ALA A 21 -1.25 -11.32 11.41
N ASP A 22 -2.51 -11.23 10.97
CA ASP A 22 -3.17 -12.35 10.30
C ASP A 22 -2.65 -12.58 8.87
N HIS A 23 -2.25 -11.51 8.17
CA HIS A 23 -1.58 -11.65 6.87
C HIS A 23 -0.16 -12.23 7.00
N ALA A 24 0.56 -11.89 8.08
CA ALA A 24 1.86 -12.51 8.36
C ALA A 24 1.72 -14.03 8.58
N LYS A 25 0.67 -14.47 9.31
CA LYS A 25 0.35 -15.89 9.51
C LYS A 25 -0.04 -16.60 8.21
N GLU A 26 -0.89 -15.98 7.38
CA GLU A 26 -1.35 -16.53 6.09
C GLU A 26 -0.17 -16.93 5.20
N LEU A 27 0.87 -16.10 5.16
CA LEU A 27 2.07 -16.32 4.35
C LEU A 27 3.18 -17.09 5.10
N ASN A 28 2.87 -17.70 6.25
CA ASN A 28 3.79 -18.44 7.12
C ASN A 28 5.09 -17.68 7.44
N ASN A 29 4.98 -16.37 7.66
CA ASN A 29 6.10 -15.49 7.96
C ASN A 29 6.14 -15.15 9.45
N ALA A 30 7.34 -15.01 10.00
CA ALA A 30 7.51 -14.38 11.32
C ALA A 30 7.05 -12.92 11.28
N VAL A 31 6.34 -12.48 12.33
CA VAL A 31 6.06 -11.06 12.57
C VAL A 31 7.39 -10.36 12.79
N PRO A 32 7.74 -9.36 11.97
CA PRO A 32 9.03 -8.70 12.11
C PRO A 32 9.04 -7.81 13.37
N THR A 33 10.21 -7.68 14.00
CA THR A 33 10.38 -6.81 15.19
C THR A 33 10.43 -5.33 14.84
N GLU A 34 10.69 -5.01 13.58
CA GLU A 34 10.71 -3.67 13.00
C GLU A 34 9.97 -3.69 11.66
N PRO A 35 9.27 -2.63 11.28
CA PRO A 35 8.62 -2.56 9.97
C PRO A 35 9.69 -2.63 8.86
N PHE A 36 9.41 -3.39 7.81
CA PHE A 36 10.24 -3.37 6.60
C PHE A 36 9.53 -2.60 5.50
N PHE A 37 10.32 -1.89 4.70
CA PHE A 37 9.82 -0.99 3.68
C PHE A 37 10.29 -1.40 2.30
N PHE A 38 9.48 -1.07 1.30
CA PHE A 38 9.87 -1.10 -0.11
C PHE A 38 9.25 0.10 -0.82
N LEU A 39 9.76 0.37 -2.02
CA LEU A 39 9.30 1.48 -2.85
C LEU A 39 8.52 0.97 -4.05
N LYS A 40 7.52 1.76 -4.46
CA LYS A 40 6.94 1.67 -5.79
C LYS A 40 7.24 2.97 -6.56
N PRO A 41 7.50 2.91 -7.88
CA PRO A 41 7.65 4.10 -8.69
C PRO A 41 6.32 4.84 -8.82
N THR A 42 6.35 6.13 -9.13
CA THR A 42 5.13 6.94 -9.30
C THR A 42 4.32 6.52 -10.53
N THR A 43 4.96 5.86 -11.52
CA THR A 43 4.29 5.24 -12.67
C THR A 43 3.42 4.03 -12.29
N ALA A 44 3.58 3.49 -11.08
CA ALA A 44 2.69 2.44 -10.56
C ALA A 44 1.28 2.98 -10.25
N TYR A 45 1.11 4.28 -10.02
CA TYR A 45 -0.21 4.85 -9.76
C TYR A 45 -1.14 4.63 -10.95
N ILE A 46 -2.35 4.21 -10.64
CA ILE A 46 -3.47 4.25 -11.58
C ILE A 46 -4.74 4.65 -10.83
N ASP A 47 -5.52 5.53 -11.43
CA ASP A 47 -6.76 6.02 -10.85
C ASP A 47 -7.82 4.90 -10.76
N SER A 48 -8.75 5.07 -9.82
CA SER A 48 -9.94 4.21 -9.71
C SER A 48 -10.66 4.08 -11.05
N GLY A 49 -10.94 2.84 -11.46
CA GLY A 49 -11.53 2.51 -12.77
C GLY A 49 -10.52 2.30 -13.89
N GLY A 50 -9.23 2.51 -13.64
CA GLY A 50 -8.17 2.18 -14.58
C GLY A 50 -7.92 0.67 -14.70
N ILE A 51 -7.14 0.29 -15.71
CA ILE A 51 -6.81 -1.10 -16.05
C ILE A 51 -5.43 -1.46 -15.48
N VAL A 52 -5.37 -2.50 -14.66
CA VAL A 52 -4.08 -3.07 -14.21
C VAL A 52 -3.50 -3.94 -15.33
N GLU A 53 -2.30 -3.61 -15.78
CA GLU A 53 -1.58 -4.33 -16.82
C GLU A 53 -0.76 -5.45 -16.19
N ILE A 54 -1.15 -6.72 -16.44
CA ILE A 54 -0.46 -7.89 -15.90
C ILE A 54 0.51 -8.41 -16.97
N PRO A 55 1.84 -8.39 -16.73
CA PRO A 55 2.80 -8.93 -17.68
C PRO A 55 2.59 -10.43 -17.90
N LYS A 56 2.92 -10.92 -19.10
CA LYS A 56 2.80 -12.33 -19.45
C LYS A 56 3.58 -13.22 -18.48
N GLY A 57 2.93 -14.24 -17.93
CA GLY A 57 3.56 -15.20 -17.01
C GLY A 57 3.71 -14.70 -15.57
N VAL A 58 3.19 -13.52 -15.23
CA VAL A 58 3.12 -13.03 -13.85
C VAL A 58 1.90 -13.60 -13.14
N ILE A 59 2.12 -14.16 -11.95
CA ILE A 59 1.05 -14.52 -11.02
C ILE A 59 0.81 -13.32 -10.12
N VAL A 60 -0.29 -12.60 -10.35
CA VAL A 60 -0.58 -11.36 -9.60
C VAL A 60 -1.44 -11.65 -8.37
N HIS A 61 -1.10 -11.00 -7.26
CA HIS A 61 -1.93 -10.93 -6.05
C HIS A 61 -2.38 -9.48 -5.84
N HIS A 62 -3.53 -9.32 -5.20
CA HIS A 62 -4.05 -8.05 -4.73
C HIS A 62 -3.88 -7.97 -3.20
N GLU A 63 -3.51 -6.79 -2.70
CA GLU A 63 -3.40 -6.50 -1.27
C GLU A 63 -4.10 -5.17 -1.02
N VAL A 64 -5.27 -5.17 -0.37
CA VAL A 64 -6.00 -3.93 -0.03
C VAL A 64 -5.35 -3.25 1.17
N GLU A 65 -5.01 -1.97 1.01
CA GLU A 65 -4.20 -1.21 1.98
C GLU A 65 -4.76 0.20 2.21
N LEU A 66 -4.55 0.74 3.42
CA LEU A 66 -4.77 2.16 3.70
C LEU A 66 -3.55 2.97 3.23
N GLY A 67 -3.73 3.78 2.19
CA GLY A 67 -2.74 4.76 1.76
C GLY A 67 -2.79 6.03 2.62
N VAL A 68 -1.63 6.48 3.10
CA VAL A 68 -1.47 7.73 3.84
C VAL A 68 -0.80 8.77 2.94
N VAL A 69 -1.50 9.88 2.66
CA VAL A 69 -0.99 10.96 1.83
C VAL A 69 -0.33 12.01 2.71
N ILE A 70 0.98 12.19 2.52
CA ILE A 70 1.77 13.17 3.25
C ILE A 70 1.54 14.56 2.66
N GLY A 71 1.01 15.48 3.48
CA GLY A 71 0.55 16.81 3.05
C GLY A 71 1.60 17.92 3.16
N ARG A 72 2.69 17.68 3.89
CA ARG A 72 3.80 18.63 4.06
C ARG A 72 5.13 17.89 4.19
N GLU A 73 6.24 18.56 3.90
CA GLU A 73 7.56 17.96 4.06
C GLU A 73 7.78 17.49 5.52
N ALA A 74 8.28 16.28 5.68
CA ALA A 74 8.56 15.64 6.95
C ALA A 74 9.99 15.12 6.95
N ARG A 75 10.72 15.36 8.04
CA ARG A 75 12.08 14.87 8.28
C ARG A 75 12.30 14.76 9.78
N ASP A 76 12.84 13.63 10.22
CA ASP A 76 13.22 13.36 11.62
C ASP A 76 12.14 13.76 12.63
N ILE A 77 10.89 13.45 12.30
CA ILE A 77 9.73 13.87 13.09
C ILE A 77 9.50 12.94 14.28
N SER A 78 9.01 13.49 15.38
CA SER A 78 8.61 12.68 16.53
C SER A 78 7.30 11.91 16.26
N ARG A 79 7.11 10.75 16.89
CA ARG A 79 5.88 9.95 16.77
C ARG A 79 4.63 10.76 17.11
N LYS A 80 4.67 11.57 18.18
CA LYS A 80 3.55 12.41 18.62
C LYS A 80 3.15 13.48 17.59
N ASP A 81 4.09 13.90 16.74
CA ASP A 81 3.84 14.91 15.71
C ASP A 81 3.44 14.32 14.36
N ALA A 82 3.60 13.00 14.15
CA ALA A 82 3.42 12.34 12.85
C ALA A 82 2.10 12.69 12.15
N LEU A 83 0.98 12.63 12.88
CA LEU A 83 -0.34 12.93 12.31
C LEU A 83 -0.51 14.40 11.85
N ARG A 84 0.37 15.32 12.26
CA ARG A 84 0.35 16.72 11.79
C ARG A 84 0.84 16.85 10.34
N TYR A 85 1.60 15.86 9.86
CA TYR A 85 2.16 15.83 8.52
C TYR A 85 1.24 15.14 7.50
N VAL A 86 0.25 14.38 7.96
CA VAL A 86 -0.75 13.71 7.12
C VAL A 86 -1.72 14.75 6.54
N GLY A 87 -1.81 14.79 5.20
CA GLY A 87 -2.82 15.58 4.50
C GLY A 87 -4.16 14.85 4.39
N GLY A 88 -4.11 13.54 4.24
CA GLY A 88 -5.29 12.69 4.14
C GLY A 88 -4.95 11.25 3.79
N TYR A 89 -5.92 10.56 3.21
CA TYR A 89 -5.86 9.13 2.97
C TYR A 89 -6.38 8.78 1.57
N ALA A 90 -6.08 7.58 1.12
CA ALA A 90 -6.70 6.97 -0.06
C ALA A 90 -6.72 5.45 0.12
N LEU A 91 -7.74 4.77 -0.42
CA LEU A 91 -7.68 3.31 -0.53
C LEU A 91 -6.63 2.95 -1.59
N SER A 92 -5.75 2.01 -1.29
CA SER A 92 -4.72 1.55 -2.22
C SER A 92 -4.82 0.05 -2.41
N ILE A 93 -4.41 -0.43 -3.58
CA ILE A 93 -4.20 -1.86 -3.82
C ILE A 93 -2.72 -2.05 -4.15
N ASP A 94 -1.99 -2.76 -3.29
CA ASP A 94 -0.62 -3.17 -3.57
C ASP A 94 -0.63 -4.43 -4.45
N MET A 95 -0.65 -4.21 -5.77
CA MET A 95 -0.53 -5.30 -6.71
C MET A 95 0.89 -5.88 -6.66
N THR A 96 0.96 -7.21 -6.62
CA THR A 96 2.21 -7.93 -6.40
C THR A 96 2.36 -9.06 -7.40
N ALA A 97 3.47 -9.08 -8.14
CA ALA A 97 3.88 -10.24 -8.93
C ALA A 97 4.45 -11.31 -7.99
N ARG A 98 3.60 -12.16 -7.43
CA ARG A 98 3.94 -13.07 -6.33
C ARG A 98 5.07 -14.02 -6.71
N ASN A 99 5.02 -14.60 -7.90
CA ASN A 99 6.05 -15.49 -8.40
C ASN A 99 7.43 -14.80 -8.48
N LEU A 100 7.49 -13.53 -8.84
CA LEU A 100 8.74 -12.77 -8.87
C LEU A 100 9.20 -12.38 -7.46
N GLN A 101 8.26 -12.08 -6.56
CA GLN A 101 8.58 -11.78 -5.17
C GLN A 101 9.21 -12.98 -4.46
N ASP A 102 8.67 -14.18 -4.67
CA ASP A 102 9.21 -15.40 -4.07
C ASP A 102 10.62 -15.71 -4.60
N GLN A 103 10.86 -15.51 -5.90
CA GLN A 103 12.21 -15.61 -6.47
C GLN A 103 13.17 -14.57 -5.89
N ALA A 104 12.72 -13.32 -5.73
CA ALA A 104 13.54 -12.26 -5.16
C ALA A 104 13.88 -12.57 -3.69
N LYS A 105 12.90 -12.98 -2.89
CA LYS A 105 13.09 -13.39 -1.49
C LYS A 105 14.08 -14.55 -1.36
N GLY A 106 13.93 -15.60 -2.17
CA GLY A 106 14.81 -16.77 -2.13
C GLY A 106 16.28 -16.46 -2.46
N LYS A 107 16.54 -15.33 -3.12
CA LYS A 107 17.88 -14.87 -3.52
C LYS A 107 18.35 -13.63 -2.75
N GLY A 108 17.56 -13.10 -1.82
CA GLY A 108 17.86 -11.84 -1.13
C GLY A 108 17.91 -10.62 -2.06
N LEU A 109 17.15 -10.63 -3.16
CA LEU A 109 17.13 -9.56 -4.15
C LEU A 109 16.05 -8.49 -3.84
N PRO A 110 16.20 -7.26 -4.36
CA PRO A 110 15.21 -6.19 -4.19
C PRO A 110 13.82 -6.56 -4.71
N TRP A 111 12.78 -6.08 -4.01
CA TRP A 111 11.38 -6.34 -4.38
C TRP A 111 10.86 -5.48 -5.53
N SER A 112 11.67 -4.54 -6.05
CA SER A 112 11.27 -3.65 -7.15
C SER A 112 10.74 -4.42 -8.36
N ALA A 113 11.34 -5.57 -8.71
CA ALA A 113 10.91 -6.41 -9.82
C ALA A 113 9.54 -7.08 -9.60
N ALA A 114 9.05 -7.14 -8.36
CA ALA A 114 7.78 -7.76 -8.02
C ALA A 114 6.68 -6.75 -7.64
N LYS A 115 7.07 -5.59 -7.13
CA LYS A 115 6.17 -4.56 -6.59
C LYS A 115 6.08 -3.31 -7.48
N GLY A 116 7.03 -3.09 -8.38
CA GLY A 116 7.25 -1.81 -9.06
C GLY A 116 6.86 -1.74 -10.54
N PHE A 117 6.00 -2.61 -11.03
CA PHE A 117 5.45 -2.46 -12.39
C PHE A 117 4.58 -1.21 -12.51
N ASP A 118 4.43 -0.71 -13.72
CA ASP A 118 3.41 0.30 -14.03
C ASP A 118 2.02 -0.26 -13.69
N THR A 119 1.09 0.62 -13.29
CA THR A 119 -0.28 0.26 -12.84
C THR A 119 -0.39 -0.62 -11.58
N PHE A 120 0.71 -1.04 -10.95
CA PHE A 120 0.68 -1.92 -9.76
C PHE A 120 0.38 -1.22 -8.43
N ASN A 121 -0.13 0.01 -8.48
CA ASN A 121 -0.69 0.72 -7.35
C ASN A 121 -2.02 1.42 -7.72
N PRO A 122 -3.10 0.66 -8.00
CA PRO A 122 -4.44 1.23 -8.07
C PRO A 122 -4.76 2.00 -6.79
N VAL A 123 -5.26 3.22 -6.96
CA VAL A 123 -5.53 4.10 -5.83
C VAL A 123 -6.85 4.84 -6.00
N GLY A 124 -7.61 4.89 -4.91
CA GLY A 124 -8.88 5.57 -4.83
C GLY A 124 -8.78 7.10 -4.82
N PRO A 125 -9.93 7.79 -4.77
CA PRO A 125 -9.96 9.23 -4.60
C PRO A 125 -9.28 9.65 -3.29
N PHE A 126 -8.77 10.88 -3.28
CA PHE A 126 -8.22 11.47 -2.07
C PHE A 126 -9.34 11.73 -1.05
N MET A 127 -9.13 11.34 0.20
CA MET A 127 -9.98 11.68 1.34
C MET A 127 -9.23 12.61 2.28
N TYR A 128 -9.84 13.76 2.62
CA TYR A 128 -9.28 14.65 3.62
C TYR A 128 -9.12 13.92 4.95
N LYS A 129 -8.07 14.25 5.70
CA LYS A 129 -7.85 13.68 7.03
C LYS A 129 -9.09 13.82 7.93
N THR A 130 -9.81 14.94 7.83
CA THR A 130 -11.02 15.22 8.61
C THR A 130 -12.22 14.33 8.27
N ALA A 131 -12.21 13.65 7.12
CA ALA A 131 -13.24 12.68 6.76
C ALA A 131 -13.10 11.34 7.49
N ILE A 132 -11.96 11.12 8.16
CA ILE A 132 -11.66 9.90 8.91
C ILE A 132 -11.45 10.28 10.38
N ALA A 133 -12.35 9.84 11.25
CA ALA A 133 -12.28 10.12 12.69
C ALA A 133 -11.05 9.45 13.33
N ASP A 134 -10.82 8.17 13.04
CA ASP A 134 -9.67 7.40 13.53
C ASP A 134 -9.10 6.50 12.41
N PRO A 135 -7.86 6.75 11.94
CA PRO A 135 -7.24 5.91 10.92
C PRO A 135 -6.90 4.50 11.41
N HIS A 136 -6.90 4.23 12.71
CA HIS A 136 -6.67 2.91 13.31
C HIS A 136 -7.97 2.15 13.56
N ASN A 137 -9.10 2.59 13.00
CA ASN A 137 -10.36 1.86 13.07
C ASN A 137 -11.15 1.99 11.75
N ILE A 138 -10.55 1.52 10.67
CA ILE A 138 -11.13 1.53 9.33
C ILE A 138 -11.24 0.09 8.84
N ARG A 139 -12.44 -0.31 8.44
CA ARG A 139 -12.64 -1.55 7.71
C ARG A 139 -12.19 -1.41 6.26
N LEU A 140 -11.25 -2.24 5.84
CA LEU A 140 -10.78 -2.37 4.46
C LEU A 140 -11.27 -3.70 3.91
N TRP A 141 -11.81 -3.69 2.69
CA TRP A 141 -12.29 -4.91 2.05
C TRP A 141 -12.09 -4.86 0.54
N LEU A 142 -11.95 -6.03 -0.07
CA LEU A 142 -11.75 -6.19 -1.50
C LEU A 142 -12.52 -7.40 -2.01
N LYS A 143 -13.24 -7.19 -3.12
CA LYS A 143 -13.91 -8.24 -3.87
C LYS A 143 -13.27 -8.41 -5.24
N VAL A 144 -13.16 -9.66 -5.70
CA VAL A 144 -12.83 -10.00 -7.08
C VAL A 144 -14.01 -10.74 -7.67
N ASN A 145 -14.57 -10.24 -8.77
CA ASN A 145 -15.77 -10.81 -9.39
C ASN A 145 -16.90 -11.03 -8.37
N GLN A 146 -17.16 -10.02 -7.54
CA GLN A 146 -18.17 -9.99 -6.47
C GLN A 146 -17.89 -10.93 -5.27
N GLN A 147 -16.87 -11.78 -5.33
CA GLN A 147 -16.48 -12.65 -4.23
C GLN A 147 -15.54 -11.91 -3.26
N MET A 148 -15.84 -11.97 -1.96
CA MET A 148 -14.95 -11.40 -0.94
C MET A 148 -13.61 -12.13 -0.95
N LYS A 149 -12.52 -11.36 -1.00
CA LYS A 149 -11.15 -11.90 -0.96
C LYS A 149 -10.34 -11.38 0.23
N GLN A 150 -10.58 -10.13 0.64
CA GLN A 150 -9.95 -9.54 1.82
C GLN A 150 -10.99 -8.74 2.59
N ASP A 151 -10.95 -8.82 3.92
CA ASP A 151 -11.82 -8.09 4.84
C ASP A 151 -11.07 -7.98 6.18
N GLY A 152 -10.69 -6.77 6.57
CA GLY A 152 -9.88 -6.54 7.76
C GLY A 152 -10.07 -5.14 8.32
N ASN A 153 -9.53 -4.88 9.52
CA ASN A 153 -9.62 -3.58 10.18
C ASN A 153 -8.24 -3.03 10.50
N THR A 154 -7.99 -1.75 10.24
CA THR A 154 -6.72 -1.09 10.58
C THR A 154 -6.38 -1.08 12.07
N ALA A 155 -7.30 -1.46 12.96
CA ALA A 155 -7.05 -1.74 14.37
C ALA A 155 -6.11 -2.95 14.59
N ASP A 156 -6.01 -3.83 13.60
CA ASP A 156 -5.17 -5.03 13.62
C ASP A 156 -3.73 -4.78 13.13
N MET A 157 -3.37 -3.50 12.89
CA MET A 157 -2.00 -3.11 12.59
C MET A 157 -1.08 -3.37 13.80
N ILE A 158 0.13 -3.86 13.53
CA ILE A 158 1.15 -4.18 14.56
C ILE A 158 1.88 -2.93 15.05
#